data_AF-A0A380CXS9-F1
#
_entry.id   AF-A0A380CXS9-F1
#
_cell.length_a   1.000
_cell.length_b   1.000
_cell.length_c   1.000
_cell.angle_alpha   90.00
_cell.angle_beta   90.00
_cell.angle_gamma   90.00
#
_symmetry.space_group_name_H-M   'P 1'
#
loop_
_entity.id
_entity.type
_entity.pdbx_description
1 polymer ?
#
loop_
_entity_poly.entity_id
_entity_poly.type
_entity_poly.pdbx_seq_one_letter_code
_entity_poly.pdbx_strand_id
1 'polypeptide(L)'
;MIARFRKQFNEAFSSEKYQKLIDTCQQHSTAGIGFRLSESPVFIDKAFQKKLFEAAGSIIQQVDSFSAEELGKAIPAHTLVPGDDSHYHFLTIDFGICRNESGELEPQLIELQAFPSLYGFPTSV
;
A
#
# COMPACT_ATOMS: atom_id res chain seq x y z
N MET A 1 10.21 11.26 7.86
CA MET A 1 9.88 12.07 6.67
C MET A 1 11.04 12.98 6.35
N ILE A 2 11.45 13.10 5.09
CA ILE A 2 12.59 13.94 4.69
C ILE A 2 12.20 15.42 4.71
N ALA A 3 12.60 16.14 5.77
CA ALA A 3 12.19 17.52 6.02
C ALA A 3 12.51 18.49 4.87
N ARG A 4 13.71 18.37 4.26
CA ARG A 4 14.12 19.25 3.14
C ARG A 4 13.19 19.17 1.93
N PHE A 5 12.73 17.97 1.58
CA PHE A 5 11.86 17.77 0.41
C PHE A 5 10.43 18.18 0.73
N ARG A 6 9.96 17.97 1.97
CA ARG A 6 8.69 18.52 2.44
C ARG A 6 8.67 20.04 2.34
N LYS A 7 9.71 20.72 2.83
CA LYS A 7 9.84 22.18 2.75
C LYS A 7 9.84 22.65 1.29
N GLN A 8 10.71 22.08 0.46
CA GLN A 8 10.81 22.42 -0.95
C GLN A 8 9.49 22.22 -1.72
N PHE A 9 8.78 21.12 -1.45
CA PHE A 9 7.47 20.86 -2.08
C PHE A 9 6.45 21.90 -1.66
N ASN A 10 6.36 22.21 -0.36
CA ASN A 10 5.41 23.19 0.16
C ASN A 10 5.67 24.60 -0.42
N GLU A 11 6.93 25.01 -0.53
CA GLU A 11 7.31 26.30 -1.13
C GLU A 11 6.99 26.37 -2.63
N ALA A 12 7.04 25.24 -3.32
CA ALA A 12 6.77 25.15 -4.76
C ALA A 12 5.31 24.80 -5.08
N PHE A 13 4.47 24.51 -4.08
CA PHE A 13 3.09 24.08 -4.28
C PHE A 13 2.23 25.21 -4.85
N SER A 14 1.31 24.86 -5.75
CA SER A 14 0.27 25.78 -6.22
C SER A 14 -0.97 25.01 -6.64
N SER A 15 -2.14 25.65 -6.57
CA SER A 15 -3.41 25.04 -6.98
C SER A 15 -3.41 24.64 -8.45
N GLU A 16 -2.71 25.38 -9.31
CA GLU A 16 -2.57 25.08 -10.73
C GLU A 16 -1.78 23.78 -10.96
N LYS A 17 -0.72 23.55 -10.18
CA LYS A 17 0.07 22.30 -10.26
C LYS A 17 -0.75 21.10 -9.78
N TYR A 18 -1.54 21.28 -8.72
CA TYR A 18 -2.42 20.23 -8.23
C TYR A 18 -3.55 19.92 -9.22
N GLN A 19 -4.18 20.94 -9.82
CA GLN A 19 -5.19 20.72 -10.86
C GLN A 19 -4.59 19.98 -12.07
N LYS A 20 -3.37 20.36 -12.49
CA LYS A 20 -2.67 19.67 -13.57
C LYS A 20 -2.40 18.19 -13.26
N LEU A 21 -2.10 17.84 -12.01
CA LEU A 21 -1.97 16.45 -11.58
C LEU A 21 -3.31 15.70 -11.74
N ILE A 22 -4.41 16.28 -11.27
CA ILE A 22 -5.76 15.70 -11.41
C ILE A 22 -6.10 15.48 -12.88
N ASP A 23 -5.90 16.50 -13.72
CA ASP A 23 -6.21 16.44 -15.16
C ASP A 23 -5.38 15.35 -15.85
N THR A 24 -4.10 15.20 -15.46
CA THR A 24 -3.21 14.16 -15.98
C THR A 24 -3.70 12.76 -15.60
N CYS A 25 -4.07 12.53 -14.34
CA CYS A 25 -4.65 11.25 -13.92
C CYS A 25 -5.98 10.98 -14.65
N GLN A 26 -6.80 12.01 -14.88
CA GLN A 26 -8.09 11.89 -15.55
C GLN A 26 -7.94 11.53 -17.04
N GLN A 27 -6.87 11.96 -17.71
CA GLN A 27 -6.56 11.57 -19.09
C GLN A 27 -6.28 10.06 -19.23
N HIS A 28 -5.81 9.41 -18.18
CA HIS A 28 -5.50 7.98 -18.16
C HIS A 28 -6.66 7.10 -17.67
N SER A 29 -7.83 7.69 -17.40
CA SER A 29 -8.99 6.96 -16.94
C SER A 29 -10.20 7.24 -17.83
N THR A 30 -10.83 6.18 -18.32
CA THR A 30 -12.11 6.27 -19.04
C THR A 30 -13.27 6.60 -18.10
N ALA A 31 -13.10 6.38 -16.79
CA ALA A 31 -14.03 6.77 -15.74
C ALA A 31 -13.53 8.02 -14.98
N GLY A 32 -14.44 8.79 -14.40
CA GLY A 32 -14.06 9.86 -13.46
C GLY A 32 -13.31 9.29 -12.25
N ILE A 33 -12.29 10.00 -11.76
CA ILE A 33 -11.61 9.63 -10.51
C ILE A 33 -12.58 9.85 -9.34
N GLY A 34 -13.12 8.78 -8.78
CA GLY A 34 -14.13 8.81 -7.71
C GLY A 34 -13.61 9.08 -6.30
N PHE A 35 -12.32 9.41 -6.15
CA PHE A 35 -11.68 9.63 -4.85
C PHE A 35 -10.71 10.81 -4.90
N ARG A 36 -10.34 11.31 -3.73
CA ARG A 36 -9.44 12.46 -3.60
C ARG A 36 -7.99 12.02 -3.83
N LEU A 37 -7.31 12.66 -4.77
CA LEU A 37 -5.87 12.55 -4.91
C LEU A 37 -5.17 13.37 -3.82
N SER A 38 -4.09 12.85 -3.26
CA SER A 38 -3.31 13.62 -2.29
C SER A 38 -2.59 14.76 -3.00
N GLU A 39 -2.61 15.96 -2.42
CA GLU A 39 -1.89 17.12 -2.94
C GLU A 39 -0.38 16.96 -2.91
N SER A 40 0.14 16.02 -2.13
CA SER A 40 1.56 15.88 -1.91
C SER A 40 1.99 14.43 -1.72
N PRO A 41 3.16 14.03 -2.24
CA PRO A 41 3.69 12.72 -1.98
C PRO A 41 4.16 12.57 -0.52
N VAL A 42 4.38 11.31 -0.13
CA VAL A 42 5.03 10.95 1.13
C VAL A 42 6.55 10.90 0.91
N PHE A 43 7.31 11.65 1.70
CA PHE A 43 8.77 11.69 1.60
C PHE A 43 9.42 10.81 2.68
N ILE A 44 9.75 9.57 2.35
CA ILE A 44 10.48 8.65 3.24
C ILE A 44 11.94 8.51 2.81
N ASP A 45 12.83 8.25 3.77
CA ASP A 45 14.24 7.97 3.47
C ASP A 45 14.46 6.49 3.12
N LYS A 46 15.66 6.19 2.64
CA LYS A 46 16.04 4.84 2.24
C LYS A 46 16.10 3.85 3.40
N ALA A 47 16.38 4.33 4.62
CA ALA A 47 16.42 3.47 5.80
C ALA A 47 15.01 2.98 6.16
N PHE A 48 14.03 3.88 6.19
CA PHE A 48 12.63 3.53 6.44
C PHE A 48 12.03 2.70 5.30
N GLN A 49 12.34 3.05 4.03
CA GLN A 49 11.94 2.23 2.88
C GLN A 49 12.44 0.78 3.02
N LYS A 50 13.68 0.59 3.47
CA LYS A 50 14.25 -0.73 3.71
C LYS A 50 13.47 -1.47 4.83
N LYS A 51 13.18 -0.82 5.95
CA LYS A 51 12.35 -1.41 7.03
C LYS A 51 10.98 -1.89 6.52
N LEU A 52 10.32 -1.12 5.66
CA LEU A 52 9.05 -1.50 5.03
C LEU A 52 9.17 -2.77 4.18
N PHE A 53 10.19 -2.85 3.31
CA PHE A 53 10.39 -4.03 2.46
C PHE A 53 10.80 -5.28 3.26
N GLU A 54 11.62 -5.11 4.29
CA GLU A 54 12.00 -6.21 5.18
C GLU A 54 10.78 -6.74 5.96
N ALA A 55 9.94 -5.85 6.50
CA ALA A 55 8.71 -6.24 7.18
C ALA A 55 7.74 -6.96 6.23
N ALA A 56 7.49 -6.40 5.03
CA ALA A 56 6.64 -7.03 4.03
C ALA A 56 7.17 -8.42 3.62
N GLY A 57 8.48 -8.53 3.35
CA GLY A 57 9.12 -9.79 2.99
C GLY A 57 9.02 -10.84 4.10
N SER A 58 9.21 -10.43 5.36
CA SER A 58 9.05 -11.32 6.51
C SER A 58 7.62 -11.84 6.65
N ILE A 59 6.62 -11.00 6.41
CA ILE A 59 5.20 -11.40 6.45
C ILE A 59 4.91 -12.40 5.32
N ILE A 60 5.34 -12.10 4.09
CA ILE A 60 5.16 -13.00 2.94
C ILE A 60 5.78 -14.37 3.22
N GLN A 61 7.03 -14.40 3.70
CA GLN A 61 7.70 -15.65 4.07
C GLN A 61 6.93 -16.43 5.14
N GLN A 62 6.34 -15.73 6.12
CA GLN A 62 5.55 -16.38 7.16
C GLN A 62 4.23 -16.93 6.60
N VAL A 63 3.53 -16.18 5.75
CA VAL A 63 2.30 -16.63 5.08
C VAL A 63 2.57 -17.87 4.22
N ASP A 64 3.63 -17.83 3.41
CA ASP A 64 4.05 -18.94 2.54
C ASP A 64 4.54 -20.18 3.31
N SER A 65 4.87 -20.03 4.61
CA SER A 65 5.33 -21.15 5.45
C SER A 65 4.20 -22.05 5.96
N PHE A 66 2.96 -21.56 5.97
CA PHE A 66 1.83 -22.32 6.48
C PHE A 66 1.35 -23.38 5.48
N SER A 67 1.00 -24.56 5.98
CA SER A 67 0.35 -25.58 5.17
C SER A 67 -1.12 -25.26 4.92
N ALA A 68 -1.67 -25.75 3.80
CA ALA A 68 -3.10 -25.62 3.51
C ALA A 68 -4.00 -26.23 4.60
N GLU A 69 -3.54 -27.29 5.28
CA GLU A 69 -4.26 -27.89 6.41
C GLU A 69 -4.33 -26.92 7.61
N GLU A 70 -3.24 -26.22 7.93
CA GLU A 70 -3.21 -25.25 9.02
C GLU A 70 -4.09 -24.04 8.72
N LEU A 71 -4.00 -23.50 7.51
CA LEU A 71 -4.82 -22.36 7.08
C LEU A 71 -6.31 -22.74 7.05
N GLY A 72 -6.64 -23.94 6.58
CA GLY A 72 -8.02 -24.43 6.50
C GLY A 72 -8.72 -24.49 7.86
N LYS A 73 -7.98 -24.69 8.96
CA LYS A 73 -8.55 -24.68 10.33
C LYS A 73 -9.10 -23.30 10.74
N ALA A 74 -8.65 -22.22 10.11
CA ALA A 74 -9.11 -20.86 10.39
C ALA A 74 -10.35 -20.47 9.57
N ILE A 75 -10.72 -21.24 8.54
CA ILE A 75 -11.83 -20.91 7.63
C ILE A 75 -13.11 -21.61 8.11
N PRO A 76 -14.21 -20.89 8.39
CA PRO A 76 -15.48 -21.51 8.73
C PRO A 76 -15.99 -22.42 7.59
N ALA A 77 -16.36 -23.66 7.91
CA ALA A 77 -16.73 -24.66 6.90
C ALA A 77 -17.88 -24.21 5.95
N HIS A 78 -18.76 -23.32 6.41
CA HIS A 78 -19.89 -22.82 5.63
C HIS A 78 -19.53 -21.70 4.64
N THR A 79 -18.29 -21.17 4.67
CA THR A 79 -17.81 -20.13 3.74
C THR A 79 -16.97 -20.70 2.60
N LEU A 80 -16.78 -22.02 2.53
CA LEU A 80 -16.01 -22.66 1.47
C LEU A 80 -16.75 -22.57 0.14
N VAL A 81 -16.04 -22.16 -0.91
CA VAL A 81 -16.55 -22.04 -2.28
C VAL A 81 -15.81 -23.00 -3.22
N PRO A 82 -16.45 -23.52 -4.29
CA PRO A 82 -15.77 -24.34 -5.26
C PRO A 82 -14.67 -23.57 -6.01
N GLY A 83 -13.57 -24.25 -6.37
CA GLY A 83 -12.51 -23.68 -7.20
C GLY A 83 -11.54 -22.76 -6.46
N ASP A 84 -11.39 -22.95 -5.15
CA ASP A 84 -10.36 -22.26 -4.37
C ASP A 84 -8.95 -22.64 -4.84
N ASP A 85 -8.05 -21.67 -4.88
CA ASP A 85 -6.66 -21.87 -5.29
C ASP A 85 -5.76 -22.00 -4.07
N SER A 86 -4.70 -22.79 -4.21
CA SER A 86 -3.68 -22.97 -3.19
C SER A 86 -2.84 -21.71 -2.91
N HIS A 87 -2.88 -20.72 -3.81
CA HIS A 87 -2.09 -19.50 -3.71
C HIS A 87 -2.94 -18.24 -3.90
N TYR A 88 -2.63 -17.19 -3.14
CA TYR A 88 -3.22 -15.88 -3.36
C TYR A 88 -2.71 -15.29 -4.68
N HIS A 89 -3.59 -14.64 -5.43
CA HIS A 89 -3.22 -13.95 -6.68
C HIS A 89 -2.73 -12.53 -6.41
N PHE A 90 -3.19 -11.94 -5.32
CA PHE A 90 -2.87 -10.58 -4.88
C PHE A 90 -2.65 -10.59 -3.38
N LEU A 91 -1.74 -9.75 -2.90
CA LEU A 91 -1.54 -9.49 -1.48
C LEU A 91 -1.17 -8.03 -1.28
N THR A 92 -2.01 -7.35 -0.52
CA THR A 92 -1.81 -5.98 -0.06
C THR A 92 -1.50 -6.03 1.43
N ILE A 93 -0.47 -5.28 1.83
CA ILE A 93 -0.03 -5.17 3.21
C ILE A 93 -0.07 -3.71 3.61
N ASP A 94 -0.94 -3.38 4.54
CA ASP A 94 -1.12 -2.01 5.02
C ASP A 94 -0.26 -1.76 6.25
N PHE A 95 0.58 -0.74 6.18
CA PHE A 95 1.44 -0.32 7.28
C PHE A 95 1.09 1.09 7.78
N GLY A 96 1.01 1.22 9.10
CA GLY A 96 1.12 2.50 9.79
C GLY A 96 2.58 2.95 9.85
N ILE A 97 2.82 4.25 9.67
CA ILE A 97 4.13 4.87 9.92
C ILE A 97 4.15 5.36 11.37
N CYS A 98 4.77 4.59 12.25
CA CYS A 98 4.79 4.83 13.69
C CYS A 98 6.16 5.31 14.16
N ARG A 99 6.23 5.73 15.43
CA ARG A 99 7.49 5.99 16.14
C ARG A 99 7.64 4.99 17.27
N ASN A 100 8.82 4.39 17.36
CA ASN A 100 9.17 3.54 18.49
C ASN A 100 9.56 4.37 19.72
N GLU A 101 9.94 3.69 20.80
CA GLU A 101 10.37 4.31 22.06
C GLU A 101 11.61 5.21 21.89
N SER A 102 12.49 4.93 20.93
CA SER A 102 13.65 5.77 20.61
C SER A 102 13.32 6.95 19.68
N GLY A 103 12.06 7.08 19.25
CA GLY A 103 11.57 8.13 18.37
C GLY A 103 11.85 7.91 16.88
N GLU A 104 12.45 6.79 16.52
CA GLU A 104 12.70 6.40 15.13
C GLU A 104 11.42 5.95 14.42
N LEU A 105 11.36 6.14 13.10
CA LEU A 105 10.25 5.63 12.31
C LEU A 105 10.34 4.10 12.17
N GLU A 106 9.20 3.45 12.36
CA GLU A 106 9.00 2.02 12.13
C GLU A 106 7.64 1.73 11.48
N PRO A 107 7.56 0.73 10.60
CA PRO A 107 6.29 0.27 10.05
C PRO A 107 5.57 -0.63 11.06
N GLN A 108 4.27 -0.43 11.23
CA GLN A 108 3.42 -1.27 12.07
C GLN A 108 2.31 -1.86 11.20
N LEU A 109 2.15 -3.19 11.24
CA LEU A 109 1.12 -3.88 10.44
C LEU A 109 -0.27 -3.43 10.90
N ILE A 110 -1.09 -3.00 9.94
CA ILE A 110 -2.50 -2.66 10.16
C ILE A 110 -3.38 -3.79 9.65
N GLU A 111 -3.19 -4.21 8.39
CA GLU A 111 -4.05 -5.20 7.74
C GLU A 111 -3.32 -5.98 6.65
N LEU A 112 -3.77 -7.21 6.40
CA LEU A 112 -3.40 -8.05 5.25
C LEU A 112 -4.66 -8.33 4.43
N GLN A 113 -4.62 -8.05 3.14
CA GLN A 113 -5.76 -8.21 2.23
C GLN A 113 -5.33 -8.94 0.96
N ALA A 114 -6.15 -9.88 0.49
CA ALA A 114 -5.84 -10.72 -0.68
C ALA A 114 -6.87 -10.56 -1.82
N PHE A 115 -7.36 -9.34 -2.03
CA PHE A 115 -8.30 -9.02 -3.11
C PHE A 115 -7.75 -7.88 -3.99
N PRO A 116 -8.09 -7.85 -5.30
CA PRO A 116 -7.44 -6.97 -6.30
C PRO A 116 -7.88 -5.50 -6.26
N SER A 117 -8.33 -4.99 -5.11
CA SER A 117 -8.71 -3.58 -4.98
C SER A 117 -7.51 -2.67 -5.23
N LEU A 118 -7.73 -1.57 -5.94
CA LEU A 118 -6.75 -0.51 -6.23
C LEU A 118 -5.56 -0.87 -7.14
N TYR A 119 -5.40 -2.13 -7.57
CA TYR A 119 -4.36 -2.51 -8.56
C TYR A 119 -4.61 -1.90 -9.95
N GLY A 120 -5.86 -1.50 -10.24
CA GLY A 120 -6.24 -0.80 -11.47
C GLY A 120 -6.10 0.72 -11.42
N PHE A 121 -5.33 1.28 -10.47
CA PHE A 121 -5.07 2.72 -10.47
C PHE A 121 -4.41 3.10 -11.81
N PRO A 122 -4.90 4.12 -12.53
CA PRO A 122 -4.38 4.49 -13.83
C PRO A 122 -2.96 5.04 -13.69
N THR A 123 -1.97 4.16 -13.81
CA THR A 123 -0.59 4.53 -14.11
C THR A 123 -0.33 4.18 -15.56
N SER A 124 0.14 5.16 -16.31
CA SER A 124 0.48 5.08 -17.73
C SER A 124 1.27 3.79 -18.06
N VAL A 125 0.87 3.10 -19.13
CA VAL A 125 1.80 2.35 -19.98
C VAL A 125 2.43 3.34 -20.94
#